data_AF-X1MI50-F1
#
_entry.id   AF-X1MI50-F1
#
_cell.length_a   1.000
_cell.length_b   1.000
_cell.length_c   1.000
_cell.angle_alpha   90.00
_cell.angle_beta   90.00
_cell.angle_gamma   90.00
#
_symmetry.space_group_name_H-M   'P 1'
#
loop_
_entity.id
_entity.type
_entity.pdbx_description
1 polymer ?
#
loop_
_entity_poly.entity_id
_entity_poly.type
_entity_poly.pdbx_seq_one_letter_code
_entity_poly.pdbx_strand_id
1 'polypeptide(L)'
;MIPRKEDNGSGVSLGRFDQFLWPYYKNDVEKGNITREEALELVECFFVKIYEQNRIRSWGSTDFFRGAPQFQNLTIGGIDPDTGGDATNELTYIVLDALAGTRVENPSVTARWHKKASMEYKRKVAETARIGIGFPAVFNDSVYIPALLNRGYQQRDAFNYCIIGCVEPGAPGLRGGRTGGCWFNMGKVLEMTLHGGEDPRTGIKLHPNKSGKDLSTYSSYDELWGD
;
A
#
# COMPACT_ATOMS: atom_id res chain seq x y z
N MET A 1 4.72 -12.16 -14.85
CA MET A 1 3.78 -12.48 -15.95
C MET A 1 3.01 -13.81 -15.77
N ILE A 2 3.42 -14.73 -14.88
CA ILE A 2 2.76 -16.04 -14.68
C ILE A 2 1.47 -16.02 -13.83
N PRO A 3 1.35 -15.25 -12.73
CA PRO A 3 0.16 -15.34 -11.83
C PRO A 3 -1.18 -15.04 -12.51
N ARG A 4 -1.15 -14.26 -13.60
CA ARG A 4 -2.35 -13.85 -14.36
C ARG A 4 -2.87 -14.90 -15.32
N LYS A 5 -2.09 -15.95 -15.58
CA LYS A 5 -2.57 -17.15 -16.28
C LYS A 5 -3.29 -18.10 -15.32
N GLU A 6 -3.03 -18.00 -14.03
CA GLU A 6 -3.68 -18.79 -12.99
C GLU A 6 -5.08 -18.25 -12.71
N ASP A 7 -5.21 -16.93 -12.50
CA ASP A 7 -6.50 -16.28 -12.30
C ASP A 7 -6.54 -14.80 -12.78
N ASN A 8 -7.73 -14.18 -12.67
CA ASN A 8 -7.94 -12.75 -12.94
C ASN A 8 -7.74 -11.88 -11.68
N GLY A 9 -6.76 -12.25 -10.84
CA GLY A 9 -6.45 -11.59 -9.58
C GLY A 9 -5.76 -10.22 -9.71
N SER A 10 -5.73 -9.50 -8.59
CA SER A 10 -5.06 -8.20 -8.43
C SER A 10 -4.36 -8.13 -7.08
N GLY A 11 -3.53 -7.11 -6.87
CA GLY A 11 -2.86 -6.95 -5.58
C GLY A 11 -1.51 -7.66 -5.48
N VAL A 12 -1.07 -8.35 -6.54
CA VAL A 12 0.20 -9.09 -6.58
C VAL A 12 1.37 -8.11 -6.57
N SER A 13 1.79 -7.77 -5.35
CA SER A 13 2.80 -6.74 -5.07
C SER A 13 4.21 -7.33 -5.09
N LEU A 14 5.18 -6.48 -5.35
CA LEU A 14 6.58 -6.82 -5.63
C LEU A 14 7.45 -6.85 -4.36
N GLY A 15 6.88 -6.53 -3.20
CA GLY A 15 7.61 -6.57 -1.94
C GLY A 15 8.66 -5.47 -1.80
N ARG A 16 9.71 -5.74 -1.02
CA ARG A 16 10.85 -4.83 -0.80
C ARG A 16 11.88 -4.95 -1.91
N PHE A 17 11.59 -4.31 -3.04
CA PHE A 17 12.31 -4.51 -4.30
C PHE A 17 13.79 -4.17 -4.24
N ASP A 18 14.09 -3.04 -3.62
CA ASP A 18 15.45 -2.59 -3.39
C ASP A 18 16.25 -3.50 -2.45
N GLN A 19 15.60 -4.30 -1.60
CA GLN A 19 16.29 -5.21 -0.68
C GLN A 19 16.53 -6.58 -1.31
N PHE A 20 15.53 -7.16 -1.97
CA PHE A 20 15.69 -8.52 -2.53
C PHE A 20 16.60 -8.54 -3.75
N LEU A 21 16.64 -7.45 -4.55
CA LEU A 21 17.56 -7.34 -5.68
C LEU A 21 18.96 -6.83 -5.31
N TRP A 22 19.13 -6.28 -4.11
CA TRP A 22 20.39 -5.67 -3.69
C TRP A 22 21.62 -6.56 -3.87
N PRO A 23 21.59 -7.85 -3.46
CA PRO A 23 22.78 -8.70 -3.60
C PRO A 23 23.20 -8.90 -5.07
N TYR A 24 22.24 -8.93 -6.00
CA TYR A 24 22.50 -9.13 -7.42
C TYR A 24 23.08 -7.88 -8.06
N TYR A 25 22.42 -6.73 -7.85
CA TYR A 25 22.91 -5.44 -8.34
C TYR A 25 24.33 -5.15 -7.84
N LYS A 26 24.57 -5.30 -6.54
CA LYS A 26 25.87 -5.04 -5.94
C LYS A 26 26.96 -5.94 -6.55
N ASN A 27 26.69 -7.24 -6.67
CA ASN A 27 27.64 -8.18 -7.26
C ASN A 27 27.95 -7.87 -8.74
N ASP A 28 26.96 -7.48 -9.53
CA ASP A 28 27.14 -7.22 -10.95
C ASP A 28 27.88 -5.90 -11.21
N VAL A 29 27.63 -4.88 -10.39
CA VAL A 29 28.42 -3.63 -10.44
C VAL A 29 29.87 -3.88 -10.02
N GLU A 30 30.12 -4.65 -8.95
CA GLU A 30 31.47 -4.97 -8.48
C GLU A 30 32.29 -5.77 -9.51
N LYS A 31 31.61 -6.62 -10.31
CA LYS A 31 32.23 -7.37 -11.41
C LYS A 31 32.36 -6.59 -12.71
N GLY A 32 31.80 -5.39 -12.79
CA GLY A 32 31.73 -4.60 -14.02
C GLY A 32 30.82 -5.21 -15.09
N ASN A 33 29.86 -6.05 -14.69
CA ASN A 33 28.87 -6.66 -15.60
C ASN A 33 27.80 -5.65 -16.04
N ILE A 34 27.43 -4.74 -15.14
CA ILE A 34 26.48 -3.65 -15.41
C ILE A 34 26.97 -2.36 -14.76
N THR A 35 26.61 -1.25 -15.38
CA THR A 35 26.73 0.10 -14.82
C THR A 35 25.46 0.49 -14.05
N ARG A 36 25.52 1.60 -13.31
CA ARG A 36 24.34 2.16 -12.64
C ARG A 36 23.27 2.57 -13.66
N GLU A 37 23.71 3.14 -14.79
CA GLU A 37 22.86 3.62 -15.88
C GLU A 37 22.13 2.46 -16.56
N GLU A 38 22.83 1.34 -16.83
CA GLU A 38 22.20 0.12 -17.36
C GLU A 38 21.23 -0.49 -16.35
N ALA A 39 21.55 -0.47 -15.05
CA ALA A 39 20.62 -0.92 -14.03
C ALA A 39 19.35 -0.04 -13.96
N LEU A 40 19.50 1.28 -14.11
CA LEU A 40 18.37 2.21 -14.20
C LEU A 40 17.50 1.87 -15.41
N GLU A 41 18.08 1.73 -16.61
CA GLU A 41 17.34 1.37 -17.83
C GLU A 41 16.58 0.06 -17.65
N LEU A 42 17.17 -0.95 -17.00
CA LEU A 42 16.50 -2.21 -16.71
C LEU A 42 15.29 -2.04 -15.78
N VAL A 43 15.40 -1.21 -14.74
CA VAL A 43 14.29 -0.91 -13.83
C VAL A 43 13.19 -0.12 -14.54
N GLU A 44 13.54 0.83 -15.40
CA GLU A 44 12.60 1.58 -16.22
C GLU A 44 11.84 0.66 -17.20
N CYS A 45 12.58 -0.23 -17.89
CA CYS A 45 11.98 -1.25 -18.74
C CYS A 45 11.03 -2.15 -17.94
N PHE A 46 11.44 -2.58 -16.74
CA PHE A 46 10.61 -3.38 -15.85
C PHE A 46 9.31 -2.65 -15.47
N PHE A 47 9.37 -1.34 -15.18
CA PHE A 47 8.19 -0.53 -14.88
C PHE A 47 7.21 -0.51 -16.05
N VAL A 48 7.70 -0.28 -17.28
CA VAL A 48 6.87 -0.37 -18.49
C VAL A 48 6.23 -1.75 -18.64
N LYS A 49 6.97 -2.84 -18.37
CA LYS A 49 6.41 -4.20 -18.43
C LYS A 49 5.32 -4.46 -17.39
N ILE A 50 5.44 -3.89 -16.19
CA ILE A 50 4.41 -3.96 -15.16
C ILE A 50 3.20 -3.10 -15.55
N TYR A 51 3.43 -1.94 -16.16
CA TYR A 51 2.38 -1.04 -16.61
C TYR A 51 1.47 -1.64 -17.68
N GLU A 52 2.01 -2.49 -18.57
CA GLU A 52 1.22 -3.21 -19.59
C GLU A 52 0.15 -4.17 -19.01
N GLN A 53 0.20 -4.47 -17.71
CA GLN A 53 -0.70 -5.43 -17.10
C GLN A 53 -2.13 -4.87 -16.98
N ASN A 54 -3.11 -5.58 -17.54
CA ASN A 54 -4.54 -5.23 -17.43
C ASN A 54 -5.43 -6.39 -16.95
N ARG A 55 -6.57 -6.08 -16.31
CA ARG A 55 -7.53 -7.05 -15.78
C ARG A 55 -8.95 -6.71 -16.19
N ILE A 56 -9.78 -7.74 -16.32
CA ILE A 56 -11.19 -7.57 -16.66
C ILE A 56 -11.99 -7.41 -15.36
N ARG A 57 -12.94 -6.47 -15.33
CA ARG A 57 -13.84 -6.23 -14.18
C ARG A 57 -15.27 -6.06 -14.68
N SER A 58 -16.24 -6.45 -13.85
CA SER A 58 -17.65 -6.12 -14.11
C SER A 58 -17.89 -4.62 -13.99
N TRP A 59 -18.91 -4.09 -14.66
CA TRP A 59 -19.24 -2.66 -14.60
C TRP A 59 -19.43 -2.12 -13.19
N GLY A 60 -20.14 -2.87 -12.33
CA GLY A 60 -20.29 -2.49 -10.92
C GLY A 60 -18.95 -2.38 -10.20
N SER A 61 -18.03 -3.32 -10.45
CA SER A 61 -16.68 -3.25 -9.86
C SER A 61 -15.83 -2.11 -10.44
N THR A 62 -15.99 -1.81 -11.73
CA THR A 62 -15.27 -0.71 -12.39
C THR A 62 -15.63 0.64 -11.81
N ASP A 63 -16.88 0.84 -11.36
CA ASP A 63 -17.31 2.10 -10.77
C ASP A 63 -16.59 2.41 -9.44
N PHE A 64 -16.35 1.38 -8.62
CA PHE A 64 -15.57 1.49 -7.37
C PHE A 64 -14.06 1.56 -7.59
N PHE A 65 -13.56 1.00 -8.70
CA PHE A 65 -12.13 0.86 -8.96
C PHE A 65 -11.76 1.37 -10.35
N ARG A 66 -11.99 2.66 -10.57
CA ARG A 66 -11.74 3.36 -11.83
C ARG A 66 -10.24 3.45 -12.13
N GLY A 67 -9.89 3.56 -13.42
CA GLY A 67 -8.50 3.69 -13.87
C GLY A 67 -7.75 2.37 -14.08
N ALA A 68 -8.48 1.26 -14.22
CA ALA A 68 -7.91 -0.08 -14.41
C ALA A 68 -6.75 -0.46 -13.43
N PRO A 69 -6.83 -0.13 -12.13
CA PRO A 69 -5.70 -0.29 -11.23
C PRO A 69 -5.37 -1.78 -11.04
N GLN A 70 -4.09 -2.11 -11.10
CA GLN A 70 -3.60 -3.47 -10.82
C GLN A 70 -3.34 -3.70 -9.34
N PHE A 71 -3.23 -2.61 -8.57
CA PHE A 71 -2.86 -2.61 -7.15
C PHE A 71 -1.54 -3.36 -6.92
N GLN A 72 -0.56 -3.15 -7.80
CA GLN A 72 0.76 -3.74 -7.62
C GLN A 72 1.64 -2.71 -6.93
N ASN A 73 2.14 -3.07 -5.75
CA ASN A 73 2.98 -2.17 -4.97
C ASN A 73 4.45 -2.63 -5.00
N LEU A 74 5.36 -1.68 -5.13
CA LEU A 74 6.80 -1.85 -5.01
C LEU A 74 7.27 -1.02 -3.83
N THR A 75 7.76 -1.66 -2.77
CA THR A 75 8.23 -0.97 -1.57
C THR A 75 9.75 -0.79 -1.60
N ILE A 76 10.22 0.38 -1.17
CA ILE A 76 11.63 0.73 -1.02
C ILE A 76 11.93 1.41 0.33
N GLY A 77 13.19 1.44 0.72
CA GLY A 77 13.67 2.05 1.96
C GLY A 77 13.18 1.31 3.20
N GLY A 78 13.11 2.03 4.33
CA GLY A 78 12.66 1.49 5.61
C GLY A 78 13.80 0.95 6.46
N ILE A 79 13.45 0.13 7.45
CA ILE A 79 14.40 -0.45 8.41
C ILE A 79 14.87 -1.84 7.98
N ASP A 80 16.14 -2.12 8.19
CA ASP A 80 16.74 -3.43 7.96
C ASP A 80 16.31 -4.42 9.08
N PRO A 81 15.80 -5.62 8.72
CA PRO A 81 15.22 -6.54 9.68
C PRO A 81 16.25 -7.26 10.58
N ASP A 82 17.53 -7.26 10.19
CA ASP A 82 18.62 -7.91 10.93
C ASP A 82 19.30 -6.94 11.90
N THR A 83 19.62 -5.75 11.40
CA THR A 83 20.41 -4.73 12.11
C THR A 83 19.55 -3.68 12.81
N GLY A 84 18.30 -3.49 12.39
CA GLY A 84 17.45 -2.38 12.86
C GLY A 84 17.94 -0.99 12.40
N GLY A 85 18.87 -0.96 11.44
CA GLY A 85 19.42 0.23 10.79
C GLY A 85 18.55 0.73 9.65
N ASP A 86 18.99 1.82 9.02
CA ASP A 86 18.42 2.29 7.75
C ASP A 86 18.74 1.28 6.64
N ALA A 87 17.75 0.94 5.82
CA ALA A 87 17.89 0.00 4.72
C ALA A 87 18.05 0.66 3.34
N THR A 88 18.21 1.99 3.29
CA THR A 88 18.40 2.70 2.02
C THR A 88 19.69 2.23 1.37
N ASN A 89 19.62 1.89 0.08
CA ASN A 89 20.77 1.49 -0.73
C ASN A 89 20.69 2.10 -2.15
N GLU A 90 21.66 1.83 -3.02
CA GLU A 90 21.69 2.44 -4.36
C GLU A 90 20.47 2.05 -5.21
N LEU A 91 19.93 0.82 -5.06
CA LEU A 91 18.70 0.44 -5.75
C LEU A 91 17.49 1.25 -5.26
N THR A 92 17.47 1.70 -4.01
CA THR A 92 16.44 2.61 -3.50
C THR A 92 16.41 3.90 -4.33
N TYR A 93 17.58 4.46 -4.64
CA TYR A 93 17.70 5.68 -5.44
C TYR A 93 17.42 5.43 -6.93
N ILE A 94 17.90 4.31 -7.48
CA ILE A 94 17.61 3.90 -8.86
C ILE A 94 16.09 3.74 -9.08
N VAL A 95 15.36 3.17 -8.12
CA VAL A 95 13.89 3.07 -8.21
C VAL A 95 13.23 4.46 -8.23
N LEU A 96 13.71 5.40 -7.41
CA LEU A 96 13.20 6.78 -7.40
C LEU A 96 13.52 7.54 -8.70
N ASP A 97 14.67 7.26 -9.31
CA ASP A 97 15.06 7.78 -10.62
C ASP A 97 14.20 7.18 -11.74
N ALA A 98 14.00 5.85 -11.74
CA ALA A 98 13.18 5.17 -12.72
C ALA A 98 11.73 5.66 -12.69
N LEU A 99 11.19 5.88 -11.50
CA LEU A 99 9.87 6.47 -11.31
C LEU A 99 9.79 7.90 -11.90
N ALA A 100 10.85 8.70 -11.69
CA ALA A 100 10.94 10.06 -12.21
C ALA A 100 11.08 10.11 -13.75
N GLY A 101 11.83 9.17 -14.33
CA GLY A 101 12.09 9.06 -15.77
C GLY A 101 10.89 8.53 -16.53
N THR A 102 10.33 7.40 -16.11
CA THR A 102 9.23 6.72 -16.81
C THR A 102 7.88 7.40 -16.65
N ARG A 103 7.61 7.98 -15.47
CA ARG A 103 6.33 8.61 -15.10
C ARG A 103 5.09 7.72 -15.30
N VAL A 104 5.27 6.40 -15.28
CA VAL A 104 4.16 5.44 -15.31
C VAL A 104 3.56 5.31 -13.90
N GLU A 105 2.26 5.03 -13.82
CA GLU A 105 1.54 4.89 -12.56
C GLU A 105 1.63 3.49 -11.94
N ASN A 106 2.13 2.50 -12.68
CA ASN A 106 2.34 1.14 -12.20
C ASN A 106 3.80 0.68 -12.45
N PRO A 107 4.46 0.03 -11.48
CA PRO A 107 3.94 -0.29 -10.14
C PRO A 107 3.77 0.96 -9.28
N SER A 108 2.84 0.93 -8.34
CA SER A 108 2.75 1.95 -7.29
C SER A 108 3.99 1.85 -6.41
N VAL A 109 4.81 2.89 -6.35
CA VAL A 109 6.03 2.88 -5.53
C VAL A 109 5.73 3.44 -4.14
N THR A 110 6.14 2.72 -3.11
CA THR A 110 6.05 3.14 -1.71
C THR A 110 7.45 3.32 -1.12
N ALA A 111 7.71 4.52 -0.61
CA ALA A 111 8.88 4.87 0.17
C ALA A 111 8.57 4.71 1.67
N ARG A 112 9.23 3.76 2.33
CA ARG A 112 9.16 3.62 3.79
C ARG A 112 10.00 4.68 4.48
N TRP A 113 9.42 5.34 5.46
CA TRP A 113 10.00 6.48 6.16
C TRP A 113 10.21 6.18 7.64
N HIS A 114 11.38 6.51 8.14
CA HIS A 114 11.68 6.47 9.58
C HIS A 114 12.59 7.61 10.01
N LYS A 115 12.63 7.87 11.32
CA LYS A 115 13.40 8.98 11.90
C LYS A 115 14.88 8.91 11.55
N LYS A 116 15.46 7.70 11.59
CA LYS A 116 16.89 7.46 11.32
C LYS A 116 17.27 7.57 9.84
N ALA A 117 16.31 7.70 8.91
CA ALA A 117 16.63 7.78 7.50
C ALA A 117 17.40 9.06 7.16
N SER A 118 18.35 8.96 6.22
CA SER A 118 19.22 10.06 5.85
C SER A 118 18.43 11.24 5.29
N MET A 119 18.95 12.46 5.45
CA MET A 119 18.32 13.63 4.85
C MET A 119 18.37 13.60 3.31
N GLU A 120 19.35 12.90 2.75
CA GLU A 120 19.48 12.66 1.32
C GLU A 120 18.29 11.85 0.78
N TYR A 121 18.02 10.68 1.38
CA TYR A 121 16.87 9.86 1.02
C TYR A 121 15.56 10.63 1.13
N LYS A 122 15.38 11.32 2.27
CA LYS A 122 14.19 12.13 2.54
C LYS A 122 13.98 13.23 1.50
N ARG A 123 15.05 13.90 1.08
CA ARG A 123 15.01 14.92 0.01
C ARG A 123 14.69 14.29 -1.33
N LYS A 124 15.32 13.17 -1.69
CA LYS A 124 15.06 12.47 -2.94
C LYS A 124 13.59 12.06 -3.07
N VAL A 125 13.01 11.49 -2.02
CA VAL A 125 11.59 11.13 -1.95
C VAL A 125 10.70 12.37 -2.22
N ALA A 126 11.01 13.50 -1.59
CA ALA A 126 10.27 14.75 -1.80
C ALA A 126 10.44 15.31 -3.23
N GLU A 127 11.65 15.21 -3.80
CA GLU A 127 11.93 15.61 -5.18
C GLU A 127 11.16 14.77 -6.19
N THR A 128 11.08 13.45 -5.99
CA THR A 128 10.29 12.55 -6.83
C THR A 128 8.80 12.85 -6.69
N ALA A 129 8.30 13.07 -5.47
CA ALA A 129 6.89 13.45 -5.25
C ALA A 129 6.51 14.76 -5.96
N ARG A 130 7.44 15.73 -6.03
CA ARG A 130 7.25 17.01 -6.73
C ARG A 130 6.98 16.86 -8.24
N ILE A 131 7.33 15.72 -8.86
CA ILE A 131 7.10 15.47 -10.28
C ILE A 131 5.60 15.43 -10.62
N GLY A 132 4.73 15.18 -9.63
CA GLY A 132 3.29 15.35 -9.77
C GLY A 132 2.54 14.13 -10.30
N ILE A 133 3.15 12.94 -10.25
CA ILE A 133 2.51 11.67 -10.65
C ILE A 133 1.82 10.95 -9.48
N GLY A 134 1.79 11.54 -8.28
CA GLY A 134 1.20 10.96 -7.08
C GLY A 134 2.08 9.97 -6.31
N PHE A 135 3.30 9.72 -6.78
CA PHE A 135 4.26 8.78 -6.19
C PHE A 135 5.62 9.45 -5.88
N PRO A 136 6.42 8.90 -4.95
CA PRO A 136 6.14 7.71 -4.14
C PRO A 136 5.11 7.98 -3.03
N ALA A 137 4.36 6.95 -2.66
CA ALA A 137 3.57 6.97 -1.42
C ALA A 137 4.53 6.88 -0.21
N VAL A 138 4.31 7.66 0.85
CA VAL A 138 5.24 7.75 1.99
C VAL A 138 4.63 7.15 3.24
N PHE A 139 5.22 6.07 3.74
CA PHE A 139 4.62 5.27 4.82
C PHE A 139 5.54 5.24 6.04
N ASN A 140 5.01 5.55 7.22
CA ASN A 140 5.80 5.77 8.42
C ASN A 140 5.99 4.49 9.24
N ASP A 141 7.23 4.01 9.33
CA ASP A 141 7.62 2.83 10.11
C ASP A 141 7.25 2.96 11.60
N SER A 142 7.22 4.18 12.16
CA SER A 142 6.85 4.39 13.57
C SER A 142 5.38 4.14 13.89
N VAL A 143 4.53 3.97 12.87
CA VAL A 143 3.11 3.60 13.01
C VAL A 143 2.91 2.15 12.56
N TYR A 144 3.45 1.79 11.40
CA TYR A 144 3.26 0.47 10.80
C TYR A 144 3.90 -0.65 11.60
N ILE A 145 5.13 -0.47 12.09
CA ILE A 145 5.84 -1.51 12.85
C ILE A 145 5.09 -1.85 14.16
N PRO A 146 4.73 -0.88 15.03
CA PRO A 146 3.95 -1.18 16.23
C PRO A 146 2.61 -1.86 15.92
N ALA A 147 1.92 -1.46 14.86
CA ALA A 147 0.65 -2.07 14.46
C ALA A 147 0.83 -3.55 14.06
N LEU A 148 1.89 -3.88 13.31
CA LEU A 148 2.22 -5.26 12.94
C LEU A 148 2.60 -6.10 14.15
N LEU A 149 3.42 -5.56 15.06
CA LEU A 149 3.78 -6.23 16.31
C LEU A 149 2.53 -6.52 17.16
N ASN A 150 1.63 -5.53 17.30
CA ASN A 150 0.34 -5.70 17.99
C ASN A 150 -0.54 -6.77 17.32
N ARG A 151 -0.37 -7.02 16.02
CA ARG A 151 -1.06 -8.09 15.28
C ARG A 151 -0.36 -9.45 15.37
N GLY A 152 0.68 -9.56 16.20
CA GLY A 152 1.41 -10.81 16.48
C GLY A 152 2.47 -11.17 15.43
N TYR A 153 2.95 -10.21 14.65
CA TYR A 153 4.14 -10.43 13.81
C TYR A 153 5.38 -10.51 14.69
N GLN A 154 6.34 -11.36 14.30
CA GLN A 154 7.67 -11.35 14.91
C GLN A 154 8.37 -10.04 14.53
N GLN A 155 9.30 -9.56 15.37
CA GLN A 155 10.00 -8.30 15.14
C GLN A 155 10.67 -8.24 13.77
N ARG A 156 11.37 -9.32 13.39
CA ARG A 156 12.02 -9.43 12.08
C ARG A 156 11.02 -9.22 10.94
N ASP A 157 9.85 -9.86 11.01
CA ASP A 157 8.81 -9.76 9.98
C ASP A 157 8.16 -8.38 9.95
N ALA A 158 7.91 -7.80 11.14
CA ALA A 158 7.39 -6.46 11.29
C ALA A 158 8.35 -5.42 10.72
N PHE A 159 9.66 -5.62 10.83
CA PHE A 159 10.68 -4.74 10.23
C PHE A 159 10.80 -4.98 8.72
N ASN A 160 10.59 -6.22 8.28
CA ASN A 160 10.66 -6.62 6.87
C ASN A 160 9.37 -6.39 6.08
N TYR A 161 8.41 -5.64 6.61
CA TYR A 161 7.14 -5.43 5.92
C TYR A 161 7.30 -4.69 4.58
N CYS A 162 6.44 -5.05 3.64
CA CYS A 162 6.17 -4.29 2.43
C CYS A 162 4.71 -3.85 2.43
N ILE A 163 4.34 -3.04 1.44
CA ILE A 163 2.95 -2.73 1.16
C ILE A 163 2.42 -3.66 0.08
N ILE A 164 1.18 -4.08 0.28
CA ILE A 164 0.41 -4.93 -0.60
C ILE A 164 -0.75 -4.10 -1.09
N GLY A 165 -0.91 -3.95 -2.40
CA GLY A 165 -2.01 -3.17 -2.95
C GLY A 165 -1.87 -1.69 -2.65
N CYS A 166 -2.87 -1.15 -1.96
CA CYS A 166 -2.99 0.28 -1.73
C CYS A 166 -2.14 0.71 -0.54
N VAL A 167 -2.43 0.17 0.64
CA VAL A 167 -1.89 0.63 1.93
C VAL A 167 -1.62 -0.48 2.93
N GLU A 168 -1.89 -1.74 2.56
CA GLU A 168 -1.92 -2.85 3.49
C GLU A 168 -0.52 -3.39 3.79
N PRO A 169 -0.08 -3.41 5.06
CA PRO A 169 1.24 -3.89 5.39
C PRO A 169 1.27 -5.42 5.53
N GLY A 170 2.33 -6.04 5.05
CA GLY A 170 2.58 -7.46 5.28
C GLY A 170 4.02 -7.83 5.02
N ALA A 171 4.54 -8.82 5.74
CA ALA A 171 5.83 -9.40 5.45
C ALA A 171 5.74 -10.27 4.17
N PRO A 172 6.61 -10.06 3.17
CA PRO A 172 6.61 -10.85 1.94
C PRO A 172 6.68 -12.35 2.23
N GLY A 173 5.82 -13.14 1.57
CA GLY A 173 5.83 -14.60 1.66
C GLY A 173 5.33 -15.21 2.99
N LEU A 174 5.03 -14.40 4.01
CA LEU A 174 4.61 -14.92 5.32
C LEU A 174 3.11 -15.18 5.42
N ARG A 175 2.27 -14.22 5.01
CA ARG A 175 0.81 -14.32 5.09
C ARG A 175 0.14 -13.78 3.83
N GLY A 176 -0.86 -14.50 3.34
CA GLY A 176 -1.75 -14.02 2.28
C GLY A 176 -2.94 -13.25 2.86
N GLY A 177 -2.80 -11.93 2.98
CA GLY A 177 -3.92 -11.07 3.36
C GLY A 177 -4.97 -10.99 2.26
N ARG A 178 -6.24 -11.26 2.58
CA ARG A 178 -7.38 -10.97 1.69
C ARG A 178 -8.01 -9.66 2.11
N THR A 179 -7.55 -8.55 1.53
CA THR A 179 -8.20 -7.25 1.76
C THR A 179 -9.49 -7.15 0.96
N GLY A 180 -10.52 -6.56 1.54
CA GLY A 180 -11.72 -6.17 0.78
C GLY A 180 -12.71 -7.30 0.52
N GLY A 181 -12.92 -8.20 1.49
CA GLY A 181 -14.05 -9.13 1.42
C GLY A 181 -15.41 -8.39 1.43
N CYS A 182 -15.47 -7.23 2.07
CA CYS A 182 -16.60 -6.32 2.04
C CYS A 182 -16.13 -4.87 2.21
N TRP A 183 -16.89 -3.94 1.66
CA TRP A 183 -16.75 -2.50 1.90
C TRP A 183 -18.05 -1.97 2.43
N PHE A 184 -17.99 -1.11 3.44
CA PHE A 184 -19.14 -0.40 3.97
C PHE A 184 -18.75 1.04 4.28
N ASN A 185 -19.75 1.91 4.32
CA ASN A 185 -19.55 3.33 4.52
C ASN A 185 -19.98 3.70 5.95
N MET A 186 -19.06 4.23 6.77
CA MET A 186 -19.37 4.64 8.15
C MET A 186 -20.44 5.75 8.20
N GLY A 187 -20.45 6.66 7.25
CA GLY A 187 -21.50 7.68 7.12
C GLY A 187 -22.86 7.07 6.82
N LYS A 188 -22.91 5.98 6.04
CA LYS A 188 -24.14 5.23 5.82
C LYS A 188 -24.64 4.54 7.09
N VAL A 189 -23.73 4.00 7.89
CA VAL A 189 -24.07 3.44 9.21
C VAL A 189 -24.69 4.52 10.09
N LEU A 190 -24.07 5.70 10.17
CA LEU A 190 -24.60 6.83 10.92
C LEU A 190 -26.00 7.25 10.43
N GLU A 191 -26.17 7.47 9.13
CA GLU A 191 -27.48 7.83 8.54
C GLU A 191 -28.56 6.81 8.93
N MET A 192 -28.27 5.52 8.76
CA MET A 192 -29.22 4.48 9.13
C MET A 192 -29.54 4.45 10.62
N THR A 193 -28.54 4.67 11.50
CA THR A 193 -28.77 4.79 12.94
C THR A 193 -29.73 5.94 13.26
N LEU A 194 -29.59 7.09 12.60
CA LEU A 194 -30.48 8.24 12.77
C LEU A 194 -31.92 7.98 12.28
N HIS A 195 -32.07 7.09 11.30
CA HIS A 195 -33.36 6.68 10.73
C HIS A 195 -33.87 5.35 11.31
N GLY A 196 -33.53 5.03 12.57
CA GLY A 196 -34.07 3.87 13.26
C GLY A 196 -33.67 2.51 12.66
N GLY A 197 -32.54 2.47 11.95
CA GLY A 197 -32.01 1.29 11.27
C GLY A 197 -32.40 1.17 9.80
N GLU A 198 -33.14 2.14 9.27
CA GLU A 198 -33.63 2.16 7.89
C GLU A 198 -32.76 3.03 7.00
N ASP A 199 -32.47 2.57 5.80
CA ASP A 199 -31.92 3.42 4.74
C ASP A 199 -33.04 4.29 4.16
N PRO A 200 -33.04 5.62 4.38
CA PRO A 200 -34.12 6.49 3.91
C PRO A 200 -34.23 6.57 2.37
N ARG A 201 -33.18 6.22 1.63
CA ARG A 201 -33.17 6.21 0.17
C ARG A 201 -33.82 4.96 -0.41
N THR A 202 -33.71 3.82 0.28
CA THR A 202 -34.14 2.51 -0.25
C THR A 202 -35.30 1.89 0.53
N GLY A 203 -35.59 2.37 1.74
CA GLY A 203 -36.53 1.76 2.69
C GLY A 203 -36.02 0.46 3.31
N ILE A 204 -34.78 0.04 3.00
CA ILE A 204 -34.23 -1.21 3.52
C ILE A 204 -33.82 -1.03 4.98
N LYS A 205 -34.38 -1.85 5.86
CA LYS A 205 -34.05 -1.87 7.29
C LYS A 205 -33.09 -3.02 7.59
N LEU A 206 -31.81 -2.70 7.82
CA LEU A 206 -30.78 -3.72 8.09
C LEU A 206 -30.71 -4.08 9.58
N HIS A 207 -30.83 -3.09 10.46
CA HIS A 207 -30.75 -3.31 11.90
C HIS A 207 -31.77 -2.43 12.65
N PRO A 208 -32.96 -2.96 12.98
CA PRO A 208 -34.00 -2.17 13.66
C PRO A 208 -33.50 -1.55 14.96
N ASN A 209 -33.90 -0.31 15.22
CA ASN A 209 -33.68 0.34 16.50
C ASN A 209 -34.45 -0.38 17.62
N LYS A 210 -33.72 -1.09 18.49
CA LYS A 210 -34.30 -1.82 19.63
C LYS A 210 -34.60 -0.93 20.84
N SER A 211 -33.91 0.19 21.00
CA SER A 211 -34.16 1.09 22.13
C SER A 211 -35.45 1.89 21.95
N GLY A 212 -35.90 2.06 20.70
CA GLY A 212 -37.08 2.86 20.35
C GLY A 212 -36.91 4.36 20.61
N LYS A 213 -35.74 4.77 21.14
CA LYS A 213 -35.34 6.15 21.36
C LYS A 213 -34.89 6.78 20.05
N ASP A 214 -35.28 8.02 19.81
CA ASP A 214 -34.72 8.86 18.75
C ASP A 214 -33.75 9.91 19.33
N LEU A 215 -33.04 10.65 18.48
CA LEU A 215 -32.09 11.67 18.93
C LEU A 215 -32.71 12.73 19.85
N SER A 216 -34.01 13.01 19.75
CA SER A 216 -34.68 13.98 20.61
C SER A 216 -34.90 13.47 22.04
N THR A 217 -34.81 12.16 22.24
CA THR A 217 -35.07 11.52 23.54
C THR A 217 -33.83 11.33 24.41
N TYR A 218 -32.62 11.41 23.83
CA TYR A 218 -31.39 11.32 24.60
C TYR A 218 -31.08 12.65 25.30
N SER A 219 -30.81 12.58 26.61
CA SER A 219 -30.52 13.74 27.44
C SER A 219 -29.04 14.14 27.42
N SER A 220 -28.15 13.24 26.99
CA SER A 220 -26.71 13.47 26.92
C SER A 220 -26.03 12.55 25.90
N TYR A 221 -24.79 12.87 25.55
CA TYR A 221 -23.93 12.00 24.73
C TYR A 221 -23.63 10.69 25.48
N ASP A 222 -23.37 10.74 26.79
CA ASP A 222 -23.09 9.53 27.57
C ASP A 222 -24.27 8.55 27.58
N GLU A 223 -25.52 9.05 27.59
CA GLU A 223 -26.71 8.20 27.44
C GLU A 223 -26.80 7.56 26.05
N LEU A 224 -26.33 8.25 25.00
CA LEU A 224 -26.31 7.72 23.63
C LEU A 224 -25.24 6.65 23.42
N TRP A 225 -24.09 6.74 24.11
CA TRP A 225 -22.94 5.83 23.93
C TRP A 225 -22.75 4.80 25.05
N GLY A 226 -23.50 4.92 26.15
CA GLY A 226 -23.38 4.06 27.33
C GLY A 226 -24.21 2.77 27.28
N ASP A 227 -25.08 2.61 26.28
CA ASP A 227 -25.85 1.38 25.98
C ASP A 227 -25.11 0.45 25.00
#